data_AF-A0A850BZ60-F1
#
_entry.id   AF-A0A850BZ60-F1
#
_cell.length_a   1.000
_cell.length_b   1.000
_cell.length_c   1.000
_cell.angle_alpha   90.00
_cell.angle_beta   90.00
_cell.angle_gamma   90.00
#
_symmetry.space_group_name_H-M   'P 1'
#
loop_
_entity.id
_entity.type
_entity.pdbx_description
1 polymer ?
#
loop_
_entity_poly.entity_id
_entity_poly.type
_entity_poly.pdbx_seq_one_letter_code
_entity_poly.pdbx_strand_id
1 'polypeptide(L)'
;PMFASDRCVVTTLAEALDLAAPFAPEAVGVVVDTYHIWWDPQVWQGIARAGREGRIASFQFADWITPLPAGVLTGRGQLGDGCIDFKRYLAEVDAAGFTGPIEVELFNDALWARPGAEVFQETKSAFERVVA
;
A
#
# COMPACT_ATOMS: atom_id res chain seq x y z
N PRO A 1 -10.36 -5.52 -0.49
CA PRO A 1 -11.51 -5.75 -1.40
C PRO A 1 -12.48 -4.54 -1.54
N MET A 2 -12.12 -3.36 -1.04
CA MET A 2 -13.07 -2.26 -0.82
C MET A 2 -13.69 -1.67 -2.09
N PHE A 3 -13.03 -1.88 -3.22
CA PHE A 3 -13.45 -1.41 -4.55
C PHE A 3 -13.93 -2.54 -5.47
N ALA A 4 -14.14 -3.75 -4.93
CA ALA A 4 -14.52 -4.93 -5.71
C ALA A 4 -15.85 -4.74 -6.46
N SER A 5 -16.75 -3.93 -5.91
CA SER A 5 -18.08 -3.71 -6.45
C SER A 5 -18.14 -2.71 -7.61
N ASP A 6 -17.15 -1.83 -7.77
CA ASP A 6 -17.27 -0.66 -8.66
C ASP A 6 -15.99 -0.25 -9.41
N ARG A 7 -14.79 -0.67 -8.98
CA ARG A 7 -13.53 -0.27 -9.68
C ARG A 7 -12.58 -1.39 -10.04
N CYS A 8 -12.38 -2.39 -9.17
CA CYS A 8 -11.36 -3.41 -9.40
C CYS A 8 -11.79 -4.78 -8.91
N VAL A 9 -11.94 -5.74 -9.83
CA VAL A 9 -12.30 -7.13 -9.53
C VAL A 9 -11.12 -7.98 -9.02
N VAL A 10 -9.88 -7.47 -9.10
CA VAL A 10 -8.70 -8.12 -8.52
C VAL A 10 -8.50 -7.55 -7.13
N THR A 11 -8.68 -8.38 -6.11
CA THR A 11 -8.86 -7.88 -4.73
C THR A 11 -7.76 -8.31 -3.78
N THR A 12 -6.97 -9.32 -4.13
CA THR A 12 -5.86 -9.84 -3.34
C THR A 12 -4.55 -9.80 -4.13
N LEU A 13 -3.43 -9.79 -3.39
CA LEU A 13 -2.11 -9.89 -4.01
C LEU A 13 -1.91 -11.26 -4.69
N ALA A 14 -2.52 -12.32 -4.16
CA ALA A 14 -2.48 -13.65 -4.77
C ALA A 14 -3.13 -13.68 -6.16
N GLU A 15 -4.35 -13.14 -6.29
CA GLU A 15 -5.03 -13.03 -7.59
C GLU A 15 -4.22 -12.21 -8.60
N ALA A 16 -3.63 -11.09 -8.16
CA ALA A 16 -2.79 -10.25 -9.01
C ALA A 16 -1.56 -11.02 -9.52
N LEU A 17 -0.91 -11.80 -8.64
CA LEU A 17 0.24 -12.63 -9.02
C LEU A 17 -0.14 -13.77 -9.97
N ASP A 18 -1.30 -14.40 -9.78
CA ASP A 18 -1.79 -15.44 -10.69
C ASP A 18 -2.06 -14.89 -12.10
N LEU A 19 -2.61 -13.67 -12.19
CA LEU A 19 -2.81 -12.99 -13.47
C LEU A 19 -1.50 -12.53 -14.12
N ALA A 20 -0.49 -12.16 -13.32
CA ALA A 20 0.83 -11.77 -13.80
C ALA A 20 1.69 -12.96 -14.25
N ALA A 21 1.44 -14.17 -13.71
CA ALA A 21 2.26 -15.36 -13.90
C ALA A 21 2.60 -15.72 -15.37
N PRO A 22 1.69 -15.58 -16.36
CA PRO A 22 2.00 -15.90 -17.76
C PRO A 22 3.00 -14.94 -18.43
N PHE A 23 3.31 -13.81 -17.81
CA PHE A 23 4.13 -12.76 -18.39
C PHE A 23 5.50 -12.67 -17.71
N ALA A 24 6.48 -12.15 -18.44
CA ALA A 24 7.81 -11.86 -17.92
C ALA A 24 7.71 -10.87 -16.73
N PRO A 25 8.42 -11.10 -15.61
CA PRO A 25 8.37 -10.23 -14.42
C PRO A 25 8.70 -8.76 -14.71
N GLU A 26 9.57 -8.49 -15.67
CA GLU A 26 9.98 -7.15 -16.07
C GLU A 26 8.89 -6.41 -16.86
N ALA A 27 7.94 -7.15 -17.45
CA ALA A 27 6.83 -6.59 -18.21
C ALA A 27 5.56 -6.43 -17.36
N VAL A 28 5.31 -7.36 -16.42
CA VAL A 28 4.13 -7.36 -15.56
C VAL A 28 4.52 -7.70 -14.12
N GLY A 29 4.49 -6.66 -13.28
CA GLY A 29 4.64 -6.76 -11.84
C GLY A 29 3.36 -6.40 -11.08
N VAL A 30 3.49 -6.32 -9.76
CA VAL A 30 2.42 -5.97 -8.82
C VAL A 30 2.86 -4.79 -7.96
N VAL A 31 1.88 -4.00 -7.53
CA VAL A 31 2.07 -2.92 -6.56
C VAL A 31 1.61 -3.42 -5.19
N VAL A 32 2.48 -3.29 -4.19
CA VAL A 32 2.16 -3.57 -2.79
C VAL A 32 1.68 -2.25 -2.18
N ASP A 33 0.38 -1.98 -2.22
CA ASP A 33 -0.24 -0.82 -1.53
C ASP A 33 -0.92 -1.30 -0.25
N THR A 34 -0.43 -0.84 0.90
CA THR A 34 -0.95 -1.24 2.22
C THR A 34 -2.46 -1.00 2.36
N TYR A 35 -3.02 0.06 1.79
CA TYR A 35 -4.46 0.36 1.86
C TYR A 35 -5.31 -0.72 1.19
N HIS A 36 -4.78 -1.35 0.13
CA HIS A 36 -5.51 -2.34 -0.63
C HIS A 36 -5.43 -3.76 -0.05
N ILE A 37 -4.40 -4.06 0.73
CA ILE A 37 -4.06 -5.43 1.13
C ILE A 37 -3.97 -5.66 2.66
N TRP A 38 -4.09 -4.62 3.50
CA TRP A 38 -3.93 -4.76 4.97
C TRP A 38 -4.86 -5.78 5.62
N TRP A 39 -6.05 -5.99 5.05
CA TRP A 39 -7.08 -6.89 5.55
C TRP A 39 -6.85 -8.36 5.17
N ASP A 40 -5.95 -8.63 4.20
CA ASP A 40 -5.79 -9.95 3.59
C ASP A 40 -4.96 -10.87 4.51
N PRO A 41 -5.52 -12.00 5.00
CA PRO A 41 -4.79 -12.91 5.86
C PRO A 41 -3.62 -13.62 5.16
N GLN A 42 -3.58 -13.62 3.82
CA GLN A 42 -2.54 -14.23 3.01
C GLN A 42 -1.48 -13.24 2.51
N VAL A 43 -1.55 -11.97 2.92
CA VAL A 43 -0.70 -10.91 2.38
C VAL A 43 0.79 -11.21 2.52
N TRP A 44 1.21 -11.81 3.64
CA TRP A 44 2.61 -12.14 3.91
C TRP A 44 3.14 -13.21 2.95
N GLN A 45 2.35 -14.28 2.71
CA GLN A 45 2.71 -15.28 1.70
C GLN A 45 2.75 -14.67 0.30
N GLY A 46 1.82 -13.74 0.01
CA GLY A 46 1.78 -12.99 -1.25
C GLY A 46 3.03 -12.14 -1.48
N ILE A 47 3.46 -11.35 -0.50
CA ILE A 47 4.66 -10.50 -0.58
C ILE A 47 5.90 -11.38 -0.79
N ALA A 48 6.05 -12.44 0.00
CA ALA A 48 7.17 -13.37 -0.17
C ALA A 48 7.18 -14.04 -1.56
N ARG A 49 6.00 -14.39 -2.11
CA ARG A 49 5.88 -14.92 -3.47
C ARG A 49 6.26 -13.87 -4.51
N ALA A 50 5.75 -12.64 -4.40
CA ALA A 50 6.09 -11.55 -5.30
C ALA A 50 7.60 -11.28 -5.34
N GLY A 51 8.28 -11.32 -4.20
CA GLY A 51 9.73 -11.23 -4.10
C GLY A 51 10.46 -12.36 -4.82
N ARG A 52 10.11 -13.61 -4.53
CA ARG A 52 10.71 -14.79 -5.20
C ARG A 52 10.55 -14.78 -6.72
N GLU A 53 9.43 -14.24 -7.20
CA GLU A 53 9.15 -14.13 -8.64
C GLU A 53 9.72 -12.85 -9.27
N GLY A 54 10.32 -11.94 -8.49
CA GLY A 54 10.87 -10.68 -8.98
C GLY A 54 9.80 -9.70 -9.48
N ARG A 55 8.60 -9.72 -8.88
CA ARG A 55 7.41 -9.02 -9.38
C ARG A 55 7.00 -7.78 -8.60
N ILE A 56 7.65 -7.44 -7.49
CA ILE A 56 7.32 -6.21 -6.76
C ILE A 56 7.80 -5.01 -7.57
N ALA A 57 6.88 -4.31 -8.23
CA ALA A 57 7.18 -3.17 -9.09
C ALA A 57 7.16 -1.83 -8.33
N SER A 58 6.30 -1.72 -7.31
CA SER A 58 6.22 -0.55 -6.42
C SER A 58 5.70 -0.96 -5.04
N PHE A 59 5.99 -0.13 -4.04
CA PHE A 59 5.56 -0.29 -2.66
C PHE A 59 5.02 1.05 -2.14
N GLN A 60 3.74 1.05 -1.76
CA GLN A 60 2.98 2.24 -1.39
C GLN A 60 2.47 2.16 0.05
N PHE A 61 2.58 3.28 0.75
CA PHE A 61 2.10 3.52 2.09
C PHE A 61 0.85 4.39 2.09
N ALA A 62 -0.15 3.86 2.76
CA ALA A 62 -1.38 4.53 3.15
C ALA A 62 -1.96 3.85 4.39
N ASP A 63 -2.67 4.60 5.22
CA ASP A 63 -3.22 4.08 6.47
C ASP A 63 -4.74 3.89 6.41
N TRP A 64 -5.24 2.97 7.22
CA TRP A 64 -6.66 2.68 7.37
C TRP A 64 -7.18 3.16 8.72
N ILE A 65 -7.99 4.22 8.69
CA ILE A 65 -8.66 4.77 9.88
C ILE A 65 -10.09 4.22 9.98
N THR A 66 -10.54 3.92 11.20
CA THR A 66 -11.92 3.49 11.47
C THR A 66 -12.59 4.41 12.49
N PRO A 67 -13.75 5.02 12.17
CA PRO A 67 -14.45 4.97 10.88
C PRO A 67 -13.69 5.72 9.78
N LEU A 68 -13.95 5.38 8.51
CA LEU A 68 -13.39 6.11 7.37
C LEU A 68 -13.95 7.55 7.33
N PRO A 69 -13.09 8.57 7.17
CA PRO A 69 -13.53 9.97 7.21
C PRO A 69 -14.34 10.39 5.98
N ALA A 70 -14.07 9.80 4.80
CA ALA A 70 -14.74 10.15 3.54
C ALA A 70 -14.91 8.93 2.60
N GLY A 71 -15.37 7.80 3.17
CA GLY A 71 -15.57 6.56 2.41
C GLY A 71 -14.26 5.93 1.93
N VAL A 72 -14.35 4.98 0.99
CA VAL A 72 -13.21 4.12 0.60
C VAL A 72 -12.24 4.79 -0.38
N LEU A 73 -12.64 5.88 -1.05
CA LEU A 73 -11.79 6.57 -2.02
C LEU A 73 -10.91 7.65 -1.37
N THR A 74 -11.53 8.68 -0.81
CA THR A 74 -10.83 9.84 -0.24
C THR A 74 -10.76 9.77 1.29
N GLY A 75 -10.94 8.57 1.86
CA GLY A 75 -10.88 8.32 3.29
C GLY A 75 -9.57 7.73 3.79
N ARG A 76 -8.47 7.80 3.03
CA ARG A 76 -7.16 7.31 3.51
C ARG A 76 -6.70 8.18 4.69
N GLY A 77 -6.11 7.55 5.71
CA GLY A 77 -5.58 8.25 6.89
C GLY A 77 -4.19 8.83 6.66
N GLN A 78 -3.79 9.80 7.48
CA GLN A 78 -2.37 10.14 7.62
C GLN A 78 -1.62 8.93 8.22
N LEU A 79 -0.34 8.78 7.88
CA LEU A 79 0.47 7.64 8.33
C LEU A 79 0.58 7.60 9.86
N GLY A 80 0.17 6.48 10.45
CA GLY A 80 0.24 6.23 11.89
C GLY A 80 -1.02 6.61 12.67
N ASP A 81 -2.02 7.20 12.01
CA ASP A 81 -3.32 7.49 12.61
C ASP A 81 -4.28 6.28 12.58
N GLY A 82 -3.97 5.27 11.77
CA GLY A 82 -4.80 4.11 11.55
C GLY A 82 -4.26 2.83 12.18
N CYS A 83 -4.66 1.69 11.60
CA CYS A 83 -4.38 0.36 12.16
C CYS A 83 -3.34 -0.46 11.38
N ILE A 84 -2.73 0.10 10.33
CA ILE A 84 -1.81 -0.66 9.48
C ILE A 84 -0.43 -0.79 10.14
N ASP A 85 0.09 -2.02 10.22
CA ASP A 85 1.42 -2.31 10.77
C ASP A 85 2.53 -2.07 9.72
N PHE A 86 2.91 -0.81 9.55
CA PHE A 86 3.93 -0.40 8.57
C PHE A 86 5.29 -1.07 8.79
N LYS A 87 5.69 -1.33 10.04
CA LYS A 87 6.98 -1.96 10.36
C LYS A 87 7.03 -3.38 9.84
N ARG A 88 5.94 -4.13 9.98
CA ARG A 88 5.85 -5.48 9.40
C ARG A 88 5.88 -5.45 7.88
N TYR A 89 5.13 -4.54 7.25
CA TYR A 89 5.19 -4.40 5.78
C TYR A 89 6.60 -4.09 5.29
N LEU A 90 7.32 -3.18 5.95
CA LEU A 90 8.72 -2.88 5.62
C LEU A 90 9.60 -4.12 5.72
N ALA A 91 9.53 -4.84 6.84
CA ALA A 91 10.33 -6.03 7.06
C ALA A 91 10.07 -7.11 6.00
N GLU A 92 8.81 -7.32 5.62
CA GLU A 92 8.41 -8.35 4.66
C GLU A 92 8.78 -7.97 3.21
N VAL A 93 8.66 -6.69 2.85
CA VAL A 93 9.05 -6.20 1.52
C VAL A 93 10.58 -6.13 1.37
N ASP A 94 11.31 -5.77 2.42
CA ASP A 94 12.78 -5.84 2.48
C ASP A 94 13.27 -7.29 2.38
N ALA A 95 12.66 -8.21 3.15
CA ALA A 95 12.95 -9.64 3.06
C ALA A 95 12.60 -10.24 1.68
N ALA A 96 11.64 -9.66 0.97
CA ALA A 96 11.29 -10.00 -0.41
C ALA A 96 12.29 -9.44 -1.45
N GLY A 97 13.27 -8.63 -1.02
CA GLY A 97 14.36 -8.11 -1.85
C GLY A 97 14.02 -6.84 -2.63
N PHE A 98 12.92 -6.15 -2.30
CA PHE A 98 12.58 -4.89 -2.95
C PHE A 98 13.45 -3.75 -2.41
N THR A 99 14.17 -3.06 -3.31
CA THR A 99 15.10 -1.97 -2.98
C THR A 99 14.67 -0.61 -3.54
N GLY A 100 13.44 -0.53 -4.07
CA GLY A 100 12.87 0.69 -4.61
C GLY A 100 12.41 1.68 -3.53
N PRO A 101 11.95 2.88 -3.93
CA PRO A 101 11.42 3.86 -2.99
C PRO A 101 10.12 3.36 -2.35
N ILE A 102 9.85 3.87 -1.14
CA ILE A 102 8.52 3.77 -0.53
C ILE A 102 7.74 5.01 -0.96
N GLU A 103 6.64 4.81 -1.66
CA GLU A 103 5.75 5.87 -2.10
C GLU A 103 4.67 6.11 -1.04
N VAL A 104 4.35 7.37 -0.73
CA VAL A 104 3.24 7.70 0.19
C VAL A 104 2.07 8.22 -0.65
N GLU A 105 0.93 7.52 -0.62
CA GLU A 105 -0.23 7.83 -1.45
C GLU A 105 -1.48 8.08 -0.60
N LEU A 106 -1.82 9.34 -0.36
CA LEU A 106 -2.96 9.71 0.49
C LEU A 106 -4.04 10.44 -0.30
N PHE A 107 -5.16 9.75 -0.53
CA PHE A 107 -6.40 10.38 -1.00
C PHE A 107 -7.21 10.78 0.22
N ASN A 108 -7.17 12.07 0.54
CA ASN A 108 -7.77 12.63 1.73
C ASN A 108 -8.18 14.09 1.49
N ASP A 109 -9.49 14.34 1.47
CA ASP A 109 -10.04 15.66 1.16
C ASP A 109 -9.61 16.75 2.17
N ALA A 110 -9.40 16.38 3.43
CA ALA A 110 -8.96 17.31 4.47
C ALA A 110 -7.48 17.69 4.30
N LEU A 111 -6.62 16.73 3.90
CA LEU A 111 -5.23 17.04 3.54
C LEU A 111 -5.17 17.88 2.27
N TRP A 112 -5.95 17.55 1.24
CA TRP A 112 -5.98 18.30 -0.01
C TRP A 112 -6.47 19.74 0.13
N ALA A 113 -7.27 20.05 1.14
CA ALA A 113 -7.75 21.40 1.43
C ALA A 113 -6.68 22.33 2.05
N ARG A 114 -5.50 21.82 2.41
CA ARG A 114 -4.44 22.56 3.10
C ARG A 114 -3.28 22.91 2.15
N PRO A 115 -2.42 23.88 2.50
CA PRO A 115 -1.24 24.20 1.70
C PRO A 115 -0.33 23.00 1.52
N GLY A 116 0.01 22.65 0.27
CA GLY A 116 0.76 21.42 -0.04
C GLY A 116 2.11 21.32 0.64
N ALA A 117 2.81 22.44 0.86
CA ALA A 117 4.08 22.44 1.59
C ALA A 117 3.92 22.02 3.06
N GLU A 118 2.83 22.42 3.72
CA GLU A 118 2.54 22.02 5.10
C GLU A 118 2.18 20.52 5.15
N VAL A 119 1.33 20.06 4.24
CA VAL A 119 0.95 18.65 4.12
C VAL A 119 2.17 17.77 3.86
N PHE A 120 3.09 18.22 3.00
CA PHE A 120 4.34 17.51 2.72
C PHE A 120 5.21 17.38 3.97
N GLN A 121 5.43 18.47 4.72
CA GLN A 121 6.25 18.41 5.94
C GLN A 121 5.61 17.51 7.01
N GLU A 122 4.30 17.63 7.20
CA GLU A 122 3.55 16.77 8.12
C GLU A 122 3.66 15.29 7.74
N THR A 123 3.43 14.97 6.46
CA THR A 123 3.46 13.60 5.93
C THR A 123 4.88 13.03 6.01
N LYS A 124 5.91 13.84 5.74
CA LYS A 124 7.31 13.45 5.92
C LYS A 124 7.60 13.11 7.38
N SER A 125 7.20 13.97 8.32
CA SER A 125 7.37 13.69 9.75
C SER A 125 6.58 12.47 10.21
N ALA A 126 5.39 12.23 9.64
CA ALA A 126 4.60 11.03 9.91
C ALA A 126 5.31 9.77 9.39
N PHE A 127 5.81 9.81 8.16
CA PHE A 127 6.63 8.77 7.56
C PHE A 127 7.83 8.41 8.44
N GLU A 128 8.64 9.41 8.83
CA GLU A 128 9.81 9.21 9.70
C GLU A 128 9.46 8.51 11.02
N ARG A 129 8.28 8.80 11.60
CA ARG A 129 7.82 8.14 12.83
C ARG A 129 7.40 6.69 12.63
N VAL A 130 6.72 6.37 11.52
CA VAL A 130 6.20 5.01 11.30
C VAL A 130 7.28 4.04 10.80
N VAL A 131 8.35 4.55 10.19
CA VAL A 131 9.47 3.73 9.70
C VAL A 131 10.62 3.59 10.70
N ALA A 132 10.68 4.43 11.74
CA ALA A 132 11.64 4.30 12.86
C ALA A 132 11.23 3.18 13.81
#